data_AF-A0A6G3RKV7-F1
#
_entry.id   AF-A0A6G3RKV7-F1
#
_cell.length_a   1.000
_cell.length_b   1.000
_cell.length_c   1.000
_cell.angle_alpha   90.00
_cell.angle_beta   90.00
_cell.angle_gamma   90.00
#
_symmetry.space_group_name_H-M   'P 1'
#
loop_
_entity.id
_entity.type
_entity.pdbx_description
1 polymer ?
#
loop_
_entity_poly.entity_id
_entity_poly.type
_entity_poly.pdbx_seq_one_letter_code
_entity_poly.pdbx_strand_id
1 'polypeptide(L)'
;MDPGHGSWAWIVAGAAPILAAAGGGTPASSGRRAVGPSGRRVVGSSGRGASSGRGGFVRVRVPVVQQGRSPGRRSLAARLAWNAAEVAVTLGVVLLLLVAHQLWWTNRQARAAAEREVEALEEEWGRPDGDGSGGERAGGAAGGLPAEAGRSGRRDPARGPARGVPGDPPQSGRTGPPRWDQAYAVLRIPRIGIRVPVAEGVGKGGVLDKGYVGHYPRTAQPGQGGNFAVAGHRNTHGEPFRRIDRLRNGDELRVETKEAVYTYVVDKALARTSAHDGGVIREVPRSDVRRGYGYHAPGYYITLTTCTPEYTSKYRLVVWGKLRAMRPR
;
A
#
# COMPACT_ATOMS: atom_id res chain seq x y z
N MET A 1 29.14 28.74 21.79
CA MET A 1 28.51 29.67 20.83
C MET A 1 28.33 28.97 19.50
N ASP A 2 27.34 29.44 18.76
CA ASP A 2 27.00 29.19 17.34
C ASP A 2 26.04 28.02 17.01
N PRO A 3 24.75 28.31 16.76
CA PRO A 3 23.76 27.35 16.23
C PRO A 3 23.66 27.46 14.70
N GLY A 4 23.95 26.36 14.00
CA GLY A 4 23.74 26.25 12.55
C GLY A 4 22.25 26.18 12.20
N HIS A 5 21.72 27.28 11.67
CA HIS A 5 20.40 27.39 11.07
C HIS A 5 20.27 26.53 9.80
N GLY A 6 19.33 25.59 9.81
CA GLY A 6 18.91 24.83 8.62
C GLY A 6 17.53 25.29 8.16
N SER A 7 17.52 26.28 7.26
CA SER A 7 16.37 26.73 6.48
C SER A 7 15.78 25.58 5.66
N TRP A 8 14.48 25.32 5.77
CA TRP A 8 13.73 24.49 4.82
C TRP A 8 12.57 25.33 4.27
N ALA A 9 12.89 26.11 3.23
CA ALA A 9 11.94 26.74 2.34
C ALA A 9 12.12 26.16 0.92
N TRP A 10 10.98 26.05 0.22
CA TRP A 10 10.77 25.61 -1.17
C TRP A 10 10.69 24.08 -1.36
N ILE A 11 9.64 23.49 -1.97
CA ILE A 11 8.85 23.92 -3.13
C ILE A 11 7.34 23.67 -2.94
N VAL A 12 6.54 24.62 -3.43
CA VAL A 12 5.07 24.70 -3.45
C VAL A 12 4.55 24.57 -4.88
N ALA A 13 3.38 23.93 -5.01
CA ALA A 13 2.30 24.10 -5.98
C ALA A 13 2.43 23.65 -7.46
N GLY A 14 1.36 22.96 -7.87
CA GLY A 14 0.87 22.83 -9.24
C GLY A 14 -0.55 22.24 -9.23
N ALA A 15 -1.56 23.03 -8.84
CA ALA A 15 -2.97 22.68 -8.95
C ALA A 15 -3.71 23.84 -9.64
N ALA A 16 -4.29 23.57 -10.81
CA ALA A 16 -5.07 24.53 -11.59
C ALA A 16 -6.52 24.63 -11.06
N PRO A 17 -7.17 25.80 -11.12
CA PRO A 17 -8.56 25.97 -10.70
C PRO A 17 -9.52 25.66 -11.86
N ILE A 18 -10.58 24.89 -11.58
CA ILE A 18 -11.74 24.76 -12.48
C ILE A 18 -12.75 25.85 -12.09
N LEU A 19 -13.02 26.72 -13.06
CA LEU A 19 -13.96 27.82 -13.00
C LEU A 19 -15.40 27.29 -12.97
N ALA A 20 -16.18 27.73 -11.97
CA ALA A 20 -17.62 27.55 -11.92
C ALA A 20 -18.31 28.63 -12.79
N ALA A 21 -19.23 28.22 -13.66
CA ALA A 21 -20.15 29.13 -14.35
C ALA A 21 -21.59 28.66 -14.08
N ALA A 22 -22.39 29.61 -13.59
CA ALA A 22 -23.81 29.49 -13.31
C ALA A 22 -24.66 30.05 -14.46
N GLY A 23 -25.94 29.64 -14.51
CA GLY A 23 -27.01 30.17 -15.37
C GLY A 23 -27.27 29.27 -16.59
N GLY A 24 -28.47 28.80 -16.92
CA GLY A 24 -29.83 29.23 -16.59
C GLY A 24 -30.61 29.30 -17.91
N GLY A 25 -31.78 28.66 -18.00
CA GLY A 25 -32.73 28.86 -19.11
C GLY A 25 -33.31 27.60 -19.73
N THR A 26 -34.53 27.26 -19.34
CA THR A 26 -35.48 26.44 -20.12
C THR A 26 -35.98 27.22 -21.34
N PRO A 27 -36.54 26.54 -22.37
CA PRO A 27 -37.99 26.59 -22.48
C PRO A 27 -38.66 25.28 -22.94
N ALA A 28 -39.98 25.32 -22.83
CA ALA A 28 -40.90 24.21 -22.86
C ALA A 28 -41.40 23.78 -24.26
N SER A 29 -41.89 22.55 -24.24
CA SER A 29 -42.90 21.87 -25.08
C SER A 29 -43.67 22.64 -26.17
N SER A 30 -43.70 22.03 -27.35
CA SER A 30 -44.92 21.71 -28.12
C SER A 30 -44.51 20.61 -29.13
N GLY A 31 -45.24 19.54 -29.45
CA GLY A 31 -46.65 19.25 -29.32
C GLY A 31 -47.18 18.84 -30.71
N ARG A 32 -47.63 17.58 -30.84
CA ARG A 32 -48.42 16.95 -31.95
C ARG A 32 -47.65 16.28 -33.08
N ARG A 33 -48.21 15.31 -33.79
CA ARG A 33 -49.01 14.08 -33.51
C ARG A 33 -48.97 13.31 -34.84
N ALA A 34 -49.05 11.99 -34.76
CA ALA A 34 -49.03 11.03 -35.86
C ALA A 34 -50.03 11.28 -37.00
N VAL A 35 -49.80 10.65 -38.16
CA VAL A 35 -50.63 9.58 -38.78
C VAL A 35 -50.16 9.40 -40.24
N GLY A 36 -49.92 8.14 -40.64
CA GLY A 36 -49.56 7.78 -42.03
C GLY A 36 -50.80 7.59 -42.93
N PRO A 37 -50.62 7.17 -44.19
CA PRO A 37 -51.73 6.54 -44.90
C PRO A 37 -51.36 5.23 -45.58
N SER A 38 -52.23 4.24 -45.38
CA SER A 38 -52.49 3.10 -46.26
C SER A 38 -53.71 3.40 -47.14
N GLY A 39 -53.79 2.80 -48.34
CA GLY A 39 -55.09 2.36 -48.88
C GLY A 39 -55.66 3.10 -50.12
N ARG A 40 -55.25 2.61 -51.30
CA ARG A 40 -56.04 2.28 -52.50
C ARG A 40 -57.55 2.65 -52.53
N ARG A 41 -58.00 3.35 -53.59
CA ARG A 41 -59.26 3.02 -54.32
C ARG A 41 -59.30 3.60 -55.74
N VAL A 42 -59.90 2.80 -56.63
CA VAL A 42 -60.20 3.00 -58.05
C VAL A 42 -61.61 3.62 -58.21
N VAL A 43 -61.93 4.05 -59.45
CA VAL A 43 -63.23 4.45 -60.07
C VAL A 43 -63.13 5.94 -60.46
N GLY A 44 -63.34 6.42 -61.69
CA GLY A 44 -63.96 5.88 -62.90
C GLY A 44 -64.95 6.93 -63.43
N SER A 45 -64.76 7.38 -64.68
CA SER A 45 -65.81 7.75 -65.68
C SER A 45 -65.48 8.98 -66.55
N SER A 46 -65.68 8.76 -67.87
CA SER A 46 -66.14 9.67 -68.95
C SER A 46 -65.53 11.08 -69.10
N GLY A 47 -65.14 11.56 -70.28
CA GLY A 47 -65.26 11.05 -71.65
C GLY A 47 -65.05 12.19 -72.67
N ARG A 48 -64.96 11.80 -73.94
CA ARG A 48 -65.09 12.59 -75.19
C ARG A 48 -63.92 13.51 -75.60
N GLY A 49 -63.49 13.29 -76.84
CA GLY A 49 -62.60 14.20 -77.58
C GLY A 49 -61.90 13.48 -78.74
N ALA A 50 -62.60 13.31 -79.85
CA ALA A 50 -62.09 12.71 -81.07
C ALA A 50 -61.08 13.63 -81.77
N SER A 51 -60.03 13.05 -82.37
CA SER A 51 -59.70 13.28 -83.79
C SER A 51 -58.42 12.55 -84.22
N SER A 52 -58.53 11.94 -85.38
CA SER A 52 -57.55 11.33 -86.28
C SER A 52 -56.09 11.80 -86.22
N GLY A 53 -55.15 10.86 -86.34
CA GLY A 53 -53.77 11.19 -86.74
C GLY A 53 -52.75 10.07 -86.59
N ARG A 54 -52.66 9.20 -87.60
CA ARG A 54 -51.50 8.41 -88.07
C ARG A 54 -50.31 8.18 -87.10
N GLY A 55 -50.10 6.90 -86.79
CA GLY A 55 -48.80 6.21 -86.89
C GLY A 55 -47.59 6.83 -86.18
N GLY A 56 -47.28 6.32 -84.99
CA GLY A 56 -45.97 6.48 -84.38
C GLY A 56 -45.88 5.67 -83.11
N PHE A 57 -45.09 4.59 -83.11
CA PHE A 57 -44.74 3.87 -81.89
C PHE A 57 -43.95 4.81 -80.97
N VAL A 58 -44.63 5.46 -80.02
CA VAL A 58 -43.97 6.21 -78.95
C VAL A 58 -43.47 5.20 -77.92
N ARG A 59 -42.18 4.90 -77.95
CA ARG A 59 -41.49 4.23 -76.83
C ARG A 59 -41.62 5.12 -75.60
N VAL A 60 -42.57 4.80 -74.71
CA VAL A 60 -42.61 5.38 -73.37
C VAL A 60 -41.40 4.83 -72.61
N ARG A 61 -40.30 5.60 -72.58
CA ARG A 61 -39.22 5.36 -71.63
C ARG A 61 -39.78 5.73 -70.26
N VAL A 62 -40.18 4.74 -69.48
CA VAL A 62 -40.36 4.89 -68.04
C VAL A 62 -38.98 5.24 -67.47
N PRO A 63 -38.76 6.44 -66.89
CA PRO A 63 -37.54 6.64 -66.13
C PRO A 63 -37.67 5.79 -64.88
N VAL A 64 -37.03 4.62 -64.88
CA VAL A 64 -36.66 3.99 -63.62
C VAL A 64 -35.69 4.96 -62.97
N VAL A 65 -36.19 5.77 -62.03
CA VAL A 65 -35.33 6.50 -61.10
C VAL A 65 -34.66 5.44 -60.25
N GLN A 66 -33.53 4.95 -60.74
CA GLN A 66 -32.56 4.30 -59.88
C GLN A 66 -32.12 5.41 -58.92
N GLN A 67 -32.68 5.42 -57.71
CA GLN A 67 -32.11 6.19 -56.61
C GLN A 67 -30.72 5.62 -56.39
N GLY A 68 -29.74 6.17 -57.11
CA GLY A 68 -28.34 6.01 -56.80
C GLY A 68 -28.15 6.61 -55.42
N ARG A 69 -28.31 5.79 -54.38
CA ARG A 69 -27.75 6.07 -53.06
C ARG A 69 -26.25 6.12 -53.29
N SER A 70 -25.71 7.29 -53.58
CA SER A 70 -24.27 7.52 -53.63
C SER A 70 -23.70 7.00 -52.30
N PRO A 71 -22.85 5.96 -52.30
CA PRO A 71 -22.31 5.39 -51.07
C PRO A 71 -21.13 6.28 -50.65
N GLY A 72 -21.44 7.49 -50.20
CA GLY A 72 -20.46 8.57 -50.20
C GLY A 72 -20.28 9.21 -48.85
N ARG A 73 -19.17 8.89 -48.18
CA ARG A 73 -18.52 9.69 -47.12
C ARG A 73 -19.21 9.73 -45.74
N ARG A 74 -20.54 9.86 -45.64
CA ARG A 74 -21.25 9.88 -44.33
C ARG A 74 -21.18 8.53 -43.59
N SER A 75 -21.19 7.42 -44.31
CA SER A 75 -21.06 6.07 -43.73
C SER A 75 -19.63 5.75 -43.29
N LEU A 76 -18.61 6.24 -43.99
CA LEU A 76 -17.20 6.09 -43.60
C LEU A 76 -16.87 6.94 -42.37
N ALA A 77 -17.34 8.19 -42.34
CA ALA A 77 -17.19 9.05 -41.16
C ALA A 77 -17.89 8.46 -39.93
N ALA A 78 -19.10 7.91 -40.10
CA ALA A 78 -19.81 7.22 -39.01
C ALA A 78 -19.07 5.96 -38.52
N ARG A 79 -18.49 5.17 -39.43
CA ARG A 79 -17.68 3.99 -39.07
C ARG A 79 -16.39 4.37 -38.34
N LEU A 80 -15.69 5.41 -38.80
CA LEU A 80 -14.50 5.92 -38.13
C LEU A 80 -14.81 6.49 -36.74
N ALA A 81 -15.91 7.23 -36.61
CA ALA A 81 -16.36 7.75 -35.33
C ALA A 81 -16.73 6.62 -34.35
N TRP A 82 -17.39 5.57 -34.83
CA TRP A 82 -17.70 4.38 -34.03
C TRP A 82 -16.44 3.64 -33.56
N ASN A 83 -15.50 3.37 -34.47
CA ASN A 83 -14.23 2.73 -34.12
C ASN A 83 -13.43 3.60 -33.13
N ALA A 84 -13.42 4.93 -33.31
CA ALA A 84 -12.77 5.83 -32.38
C ALA A 84 -13.43 5.81 -30.99
N ALA A 85 -14.76 5.70 -30.92
CA ALA A 85 -15.48 5.52 -29.67
C ALA A 85 -15.15 4.18 -29.01
N GLU A 86 -15.09 3.08 -29.76
CA GLU A 86 -14.68 1.76 -29.24
C GLU A 86 -13.25 1.79 -28.69
N VAL A 87 -12.31 2.42 -29.40
CA VAL A 87 -10.92 2.60 -28.95
C VAL A 87 -10.86 3.45 -27.68
N ALA A 88 -11.63 4.55 -27.62
CA ALA A 88 -11.68 5.40 -26.44
C ALA A 88 -12.25 4.65 -25.22
N VAL A 89 -13.31 3.85 -25.40
CA VAL A 89 -13.92 3.04 -24.33
C VAL A 89 -12.95 1.96 -23.86
N THR A 90 -12.31 1.24 -24.78
CA THR A 90 -11.32 0.20 -24.41
C THR A 90 -10.12 0.81 -23.69
N LEU A 91 -9.59 1.93 -24.18
CA LEU A 91 -8.51 2.65 -23.49
C LEU A 91 -8.95 3.09 -22.09
N GLY A 92 -10.16 3.62 -21.94
CA GLY A 92 -10.73 4.00 -20.65
C GLY A 92 -10.84 2.83 -19.68
N VAL A 93 -11.34 1.68 -20.15
CA VAL A 93 -11.42 0.44 -19.34
C VAL A 93 -10.05 -0.04 -18.93
N VAL A 94 -9.06 -0.03 -19.82
CA VAL A 94 -7.68 -0.42 -19.51
C VAL A 94 -7.07 0.50 -18.44
N LEU A 95 -7.29 1.81 -18.53
CA LEU A 95 -6.81 2.76 -17.53
C LEU A 95 -7.51 2.56 -16.18
N LEU A 96 -8.83 2.30 -16.15
CA LEU A 96 -9.55 1.99 -14.92
C LEU A 96 -9.04 0.69 -14.28
N LEU A 97 -8.80 -0.35 -15.09
CA LEU A 97 -8.21 -1.61 -14.64
C LEU A 97 -6.79 -1.39 -14.12
N LEU A 98 -5.99 -0.53 -14.76
CA LEU A 98 -4.65 -0.19 -14.29
C LEU A 98 -4.71 0.48 -12.91
N VAL A 99 -5.61 1.45 -12.70
CA VAL A 99 -5.79 2.10 -11.39
C VAL A 99 -6.23 1.08 -10.33
N ALA A 100 -7.19 0.21 -10.65
CA ALA A 100 -7.64 -0.84 -9.74
C ALA A 100 -6.51 -1.83 -9.41
N HIS A 101 -5.70 -2.19 -10.41
CA HIS A 101 -4.52 -3.02 -10.23
C HIS A 101 -3.51 -2.35 -9.30
N GLN A 102 -3.13 -1.09 -9.54
CA GLN A 102 -2.19 -0.37 -8.69
C GLN A 102 -2.66 -0.30 -7.23
N LEU A 103 -3.96 -0.14 -6.97
CA LEU A 103 -4.50 -0.08 -5.62
C LEU A 103 -4.57 -1.46 -4.94
N TRP A 104 -5.05 -2.48 -5.64
CA TRP A 104 -5.31 -3.79 -5.06
C TRP A 104 -4.08 -4.70 -5.04
N TRP A 105 -3.34 -4.74 -6.15
CA TRP A 105 -2.20 -5.63 -6.31
C TRP A 105 -1.05 -5.26 -5.38
N THR A 106 -0.70 -3.98 -5.27
CA THR A 106 0.36 -3.50 -4.37
C THR A 106 0.04 -3.79 -2.91
N ASN A 107 -1.21 -3.58 -2.50
CA ASN A 107 -1.67 -3.87 -1.15
C ASN A 107 -1.60 -5.38 -0.85
N ARG A 108 -1.98 -6.22 -1.82
CA ARG A 108 -1.89 -7.69 -1.71
C ARG A 108 -0.45 -8.17 -1.65
N GLN A 109 0.43 -7.63 -2.50
CA GLN A 109 1.85 -7.97 -2.55
C GLN A 109 2.55 -7.62 -1.22
N ALA A 110 2.25 -6.47 -0.64
CA ALA A 110 2.79 -6.05 0.65
C ALA A 110 2.34 -6.99 1.79
N ARG A 111 1.07 -7.44 1.81
CA ARG A 111 0.62 -8.44 2.80
C ARG A 111 1.36 -9.75 2.65
N ALA A 112 1.49 -10.25 1.42
CA ALA A 112 2.20 -11.49 1.16
C ALA A 112 3.70 -11.38 1.54
N ALA A 113 4.33 -10.22 1.33
CA ALA A 113 5.70 -9.98 1.76
C ALA A 113 5.82 -9.97 3.29
N ALA A 114 4.92 -9.27 3.98
CA ALA A 114 4.85 -9.24 5.44
C ALA A 114 4.60 -10.64 6.04
N GLU A 115 3.73 -11.44 5.44
CA GLU A 115 3.43 -12.81 5.89
C GLU A 115 4.65 -13.73 5.78
N ARG A 116 5.36 -13.70 4.65
CA ARG A 116 6.60 -14.47 4.48
C ARG A 116 7.67 -14.08 5.48
N GLU A 117 7.80 -12.79 5.80
CA GLU A 117 8.77 -12.31 6.78
C GLU A 117 8.41 -12.80 8.20
N VAL A 118 7.13 -12.79 8.54
CA VAL A 118 6.66 -13.35 9.82
C VAL A 118 6.95 -14.85 9.90
N GLU A 119 6.68 -15.60 8.83
CA GLU A 119 6.99 -17.02 8.77
C GLU A 119 8.50 -17.28 8.92
N ALA A 120 9.34 -16.47 8.27
CA ALA A 120 10.80 -16.57 8.40
C ALA A 120 11.28 -16.31 9.84
N LEU A 121 10.73 -15.28 10.51
CA LEU A 121 11.05 -14.98 11.91
C LEU A 121 10.57 -16.10 12.85
N GLU A 122 9.34 -16.59 12.67
CA GLU A 122 8.78 -17.67 13.48
C GLU A 122 9.55 -18.98 13.29
N GLU A 123 10.00 -19.28 12.07
CA GLU A 123 10.85 -20.42 11.77
C GLU A 123 12.24 -20.26 12.41
N GLU A 124 12.85 -19.07 12.32
CA GLU A 124 14.13 -18.77 12.98
C GLU A 124 14.06 -19.00 14.50
N TRP A 125 12.97 -18.56 15.13
CA TRP A 125 12.78 -18.74 16.58
C TRP A 125 12.29 -20.14 16.97
N GLY A 126 11.69 -20.87 16.04
CA GLY A 126 11.19 -22.23 16.24
C GLY A 126 12.25 -23.30 16.03
N ARG A 127 13.35 -22.99 15.34
CA ARG A 127 14.53 -23.86 15.27
C ARG A 127 15.13 -23.96 16.68
N PRO A 128 15.27 -25.17 17.26
CA PRO A 128 16.00 -25.32 18.51
C PRO A 128 17.43 -24.80 18.29
N ASP A 129 17.93 -23.98 19.21
CA ASP A 129 19.33 -23.54 19.20
C ASP A 129 20.23 -24.77 19.39
N GLY A 130 20.59 -25.44 18.30
CA GLY A 130 21.53 -26.55 18.21
C GLY A 130 21.96 -26.63 16.76
N ASP A 131 23.22 -26.43 16.40
CA ASP A 131 24.41 -27.04 16.97
C ASP A 131 25.66 -26.15 16.73
N GLY A 132 26.46 -25.96 17.77
CA GLY A 132 27.85 -25.53 17.62
C GLY A 132 28.73 -26.67 17.08
N SER A 133 28.32 -27.31 15.98
CA SER A 133 29.16 -28.28 15.28
C SER A 133 29.88 -27.57 14.14
N GLY A 134 31.22 -27.54 14.24
CA GLY A 134 32.09 -27.16 13.16
C GLY A 134 31.84 -28.07 11.96
N GLY A 135 30.98 -27.64 11.06
CA GLY A 135 30.70 -28.28 9.79
C GLY A 135 31.66 -27.78 8.72
N GLU A 136 32.83 -28.40 8.71
CA GLU A 136 33.75 -28.55 7.58
C GLU A 136 33.07 -28.34 6.21
N ARG A 137 33.37 -27.21 5.55
CA ARG A 137 33.07 -27.06 4.12
C ARG A 137 34.07 -27.91 3.35
N ALA A 138 33.67 -29.15 3.09
CA ALA A 138 34.19 -29.95 1.99
C ALA A 138 33.90 -29.23 0.66
N GLY A 139 34.87 -28.43 0.21
CA GLY A 139 34.97 -27.93 -1.16
C GLY A 139 36.06 -28.71 -1.88
N GLY A 140 35.69 -29.84 -2.50
CA GLY A 140 36.57 -30.57 -3.39
C GLY A 140 36.76 -29.83 -4.70
N ALA A 141 37.99 -29.43 -5.00
CA ALA A 141 38.54 -29.32 -6.35
C ALA A 141 40.06 -29.08 -6.23
N ALA A 142 40.83 -30.17 -6.14
CA ALA A 142 42.28 -30.13 -6.32
C ALA A 142 42.63 -30.93 -7.59
N GLY A 143 42.84 -30.20 -8.69
CA GLY A 143 43.74 -30.61 -9.76
C GLY A 143 45.13 -30.10 -9.38
N GLY A 144 46.08 -31.04 -9.25
CA GLY A 144 47.39 -30.78 -8.66
C GLY A 144 48.38 -30.03 -9.56
N LEU A 145 49.47 -29.61 -8.93
CA LEU A 145 50.88 -29.67 -9.38
C LEU A 145 51.79 -29.31 -8.17
N PRO A 146 52.99 -29.91 -8.00
CA PRO A 146 53.75 -29.85 -6.76
C PRO A 146 54.97 -28.90 -6.76
N ALA A 147 55.36 -28.54 -5.52
CA ALA A 147 56.72 -28.35 -4.99
C ALA A 147 57.65 -27.27 -5.60
N GLU A 148 58.07 -26.32 -4.75
CA GLU A 148 59.49 -26.00 -4.61
C GLU A 148 59.82 -25.47 -3.21
N ALA A 149 61.02 -25.82 -2.75
CA ALA A 149 61.53 -25.63 -1.40
C ALA A 149 62.19 -24.25 -1.21
N GLY A 150 62.14 -23.73 0.03
CA GLY A 150 62.86 -22.53 0.42
C GLY A 150 62.96 -22.35 1.93
N ARG A 151 64.11 -22.78 2.46
CA ARG A 151 64.87 -22.37 3.67
C ARG A 151 64.43 -21.01 4.28
N SER A 152 64.51 -20.69 5.57
CA SER A 152 65.33 -21.08 6.74
C SER A 152 64.73 -20.30 7.92
N GLY A 153 64.50 -20.89 9.09
CA GLY A 153 65.50 -20.90 10.17
C GLY A 153 65.24 -19.79 11.20
N ARG A 154 64.82 -20.15 12.42
CA ARG A 154 65.45 -19.83 13.73
C ARG A 154 64.53 -20.25 14.87
N ARG A 155 64.96 -21.25 15.65
CA ARG A 155 64.43 -21.57 16.99
C ARG A 155 65.03 -20.61 18.01
N ASP A 156 64.29 -20.26 19.07
CA ASP A 156 64.57 -20.68 20.47
C ASP A 156 63.69 -19.92 21.50
N PRO A 157 63.55 -20.43 22.76
CA PRO A 157 62.22 -20.77 23.30
C PRO A 157 61.86 -20.13 24.67
N ALA A 158 60.74 -20.60 25.21
CA ALA A 158 60.35 -20.65 26.64
C ALA A 158 59.63 -19.45 27.29
N ARG A 159 58.33 -19.66 27.61
CA ARG A 159 57.76 -19.33 28.93
C ARG A 159 56.52 -20.18 29.22
N GLY A 160 56.48 -20.78 30.42
CA GLY A 160 55.53 -21.82 30.85
C GLY A 160 54.08 -21.36 31.12
N PRO A 161 53.21 -22.28 31.59
CA PRO A 161 51.76 -22.10 31.62
C PRO A 161 51.32 -21.27 32.83
N ALA A 162 50.57 -20.20 32.59
CA ALA A 162 49.92 -19.44 33.65
C ALA A 162 48.48 -19.94 33.87
N ARG A 163 48.26 -20.36 35.13
CA ARG A 163 47.01 -20.68 35.83
C ARG A 163 45.71 -20.13 35.25
N GLY A 164 44.71 -21.01 35.20
CA GLY A 164 43.32 -20.68 34.96
C GLY A 164 42.75 -19.68 35.97
N VAL A 165 41.99 -18.72 35.44
CA VAL A 165 41.11 -17.83 36.18
C VAL A 165 39.72 -18.47 36.18
N PRO A 166 39.03 -18.58 37.34
CA PRO A 166 37.66 -19.09 37.40
C PRO A 166 36.71 -18.21 36.56
N GLY A 167 35.84 -18.87 35.80
CA GLY A 167 35.02 -18.24 34.77
C GLY A 167 34.08 -17.16 35.30
N ASP A 168 34.00 -16.07 34.53
CA ASP A 168 32.85 -15.20 34.53
C ASP A 168 31.58 -16.03 34.30
N PRO A 169 30.46 -15.75 35.01
CA PRO A 169 29.20 -16.42 34.73
C PRO A 169 28.78 -16.16 33.28
N PRO A 170 28.14 -17.12 32.60
CA PRO A 170 27.77 -16.98 31.21
C PRO A 170 26.85 -15.77 31.05
N GLN A 171 27.34 -14.75 30.35
CA GLN A 171 26.52 -13.62 29.93
C GLN A 171 25.45 -14.17 29.00
N SER A 172 24.23 -14.30 29.52
CA SER A 172 23.02 -14.59 28.76
C SER A 172 22.94 -13.61 27.58
N GLY A 173 22.82 -14.17 26.38
CA GLY A 173 22.97 -13.47 25.10
C GLY A 173 22.10 -12.24 25.00
N ARG A 174 22.70 -11.05 25.11
CA ARG A 174 22.08 -9.82 24.63
C ARG A 174 22.26 -9.79 23.13
N THR A 175 21.21 -10.16 22.40
CA THR A 175 21.07 -9.80 20.99
C THR A 175 21.31 -8.29 20.89
N GLY A 176 22.23 -7.86 20.01
CA GLY A 176 22.53 -6.45 19.81
C GLY A 176 21.27 -5.65 19.38
N PRO A 177 21.32 -4.31 19.41
CA PRO A 177 20.18 -3.50 18.98
C PRO A 177 19.75 -3.89 17.55
N PRO A 178 18.44 -3.87 17.25
CA PRO A 178 17.93 -4.16 15.92
C PRO A 178 18.64 -3.32 14.85
N ARG A 179 18.95 -3.95 13.71
CA ARG A 179 19.53 -3.23 12.56
C ARG A 179 18.43 -2.46 11.83
N TRP A 180 18.77 -1.30 11.29
CA TRP A 180 17.84 -0.49 10.51
C TRP A 180 17.19 -1.27 9.37
N ASP A 181 15.90 -1.01 9.15
CA ASP A 181 15.03 -1.61 8.14
C ASP A 181 14.90 -3.14 8.21
N GLN A 182 15.45 -3.78 9.25
CA GLN A 182 15.36 -5.23 9.48
C GLN A 182 14.16 -5.55 10.36
N ALA A 183 13.35 -6.54 9.98
CA ALA A 183 12.32 -7.10 10.84
C ALA A 183 12.95 -7.91 11.98
N TYR A 184 12.47 -7.72 13.20
CA TYR A 184 13.04 -8.36 14.40
C TYR A 184 11.99 -8.81 15.42
N ALA A 185 10.74 -8.43 15.21
CA ALA A 185 9.62 -8.84 16.05
C ALA A 185 8.36 -9.07 15.22
N VAL A 186 7.36 -9.72 15.80
CA VAL A 186 6.02 -9.89 15.21
C VAL A 186 5.00 -9.22 16.12
N LEU A 187 4.22 -8.29 15.58
CA LEU A 187 3.08 -7.69 16.26
C LEU A 187 1.81 -8.45 15.91
N ARG A 188 1.14 -8.99 16.93
CA ARG A 188 -0.18 -9.59 16.83
C ARG A 188 -1.22 -8.79 17.60
N ILE A 189 -2.36 -8.54 16.94
CA ILE A 189 -3.52 -7.88 17.55
C ILE A 189 -4.76 -8.73 17.24
N PRO A 190 -5.13 -9.68 18.13
CA PRO A 190 -6.20 -10.65 17.86
C PRO A 190 -7.54 -10.00 17.50
N ARG A 191 -7.90 -8.91 18.20
CA ARG A 191 -9.19 -8.20 18.02
C ARG A 191 -9.46 -7.80 16.57
N ILE A 192 -8.42 -7.42 15.83
CA ILE A 192 -8.51 -6.92 14.46
C ILE A 192 -7.77 -7.81 13.45
N GLY A 193 -7.37 -9.02 13.88
CA GLY A 193 -6.80 -10.06 13.03
C GLY A 193 -5.47 -9.67 12.38
N ILE A 194 -4.65 -8.86 13.06
CA ILE A 194 -3.34 -8.46 12.55
C ILE A 194 -2.28 -9.43 13.04
N ARG A 195 -1.41 -9.85 12.13
CA ARG A 195 -0.12 -10.50 12.38
C ARG A 195 0.87 -9.92 11.37
N VAL A 196 1.78 -9.07 11.81
CA VAL A 196 2.70 -8.33 10.93
C VAL A 196 4.08 -8.21 11.53
N PRO A 197 5.14 -8.16 10.71
CA PRO A 197 6.49 -7.96 11.20
C PRO A 197 6.66 -6.51 11.69
N VAL A 198 7.49 -6.36 12.71
CA VAL A 198 8.00 -5.08 13.18
C VAL A 198 9.45 -4.97 12.76
N ALA A 199 9.79 -3.88 12.08
CA ALA A 199 11.16 -3.55 11.68
C ALA A 199 11.63 -2.25 12.33
N GLU A 200 12.95 -2.12 12.50
CA GLU A 200 13.57 -0.91 13.06
C GLU A 200 13.53 0.24 12.06
N GLY A 201 12.96 1.37 12.45
CA GLY A 201 12.83 2.54 11.58
C GLY A 201 11.41 2.73 11.02
N VAL A 202 11.14 3.95 10.57
CA VAL A 202 9.83 4.38 10.03
C VAL A 202 9.94 4.90 8.59
N GLY A 203 10.98 4.48 7.87
CA GLY A 203 11.18 4.84 6.47
C GLY A 203 10.11 4.24 5.57
N LYS A 204 9.66 4.99 4.55
CA LYS A 204 8.62 4.53 3.61
C LYS A 204 9.08 3.31 2.81
N GLY A 205 10.13 3.45 1.99
CA GLY A 205 10.60 2.36 1.14
C GLY A 205 11.30 1.22 1.90
N GLY A 206 11.96 1.51 3.01
CA GLY A 206 12.71 0.53 3.81
C GLY A 206 11.83 -0.36 4.68
N VAL A 207 10.71 0.17 5.18
CA VAL A 207 9.87 -0.49 6.19
C VAL A 207 8.39 -0.44 5.84
N LEU A 208 7.79 0.76 5.82
CA LEU A 208 6.32 0.87 5.83
C LEU A 208 5.68 0.36 4.52
N ASP A 209 6.28 0.65 3.37
CA ASP A 209 5.75 0.23 2.06
C ASP A 209 5.93 -1.27 1.78
N LYS A 210 6.71 -1.98 2.61
CA LYS A 210 6.79 -3.45 2.59
C LYS A 210 5.62 -4.13 3.30
N GLY A 211 4.71 -3.35 3.89
CA GLY A 211 3.61 -3.84 4.72
C GLY A 211 3.99 -4.13 6.16
N TYR A 212 5.16 -3.64 6.60
CA TYR A 212 5.66 -3.83 7.95
C TYR A 212 5.16 -2.72 8.86
N VAL A 213 5.27 -2.95 10.17
CA VAL A 213 5.14 -1.93 11.19
C VAL A 213 6.54 -1.44 11.55
N GLY A 214 6.74 -0.12 11.58
CA GLY A 214 8.04 0.47 11.85
C GLY A 214 8.16 0.93 13.29
N HIS A 215 9.21 0.50 14.00
CA HIS A 215 9.58 1.04 15.30
C HIS A 215 10.19 2.43 15.15
N TYR A 216 9.75 3.39 15.97
CA TYR A 216 10.35 4.72 16.00
C TYR A 216 11.75 4.65 16.61
N PRO A 217 12.80 5.05 15.88
CA PRO A 217 14.14 5.07 16.45
C PRO A 217 14.21 5.96 17.69
N ARG A 218 14.96 5.52 18.69
CA ARG A 218 15.13 6.16 20.01
C ARG A 218 13.93 6.04 20.96
N THR A 219 12.89 5.29 20.60
CA THR A 219 11.89 4.85 21.59
C THR A 219 12.32 3.52 22.21
N ALA A 220 11.69 3.14 23.33
CA ALA A 220 12.11 1.96 24.09
C ALA A 220 11.84 0.68 23.30
N GLN A 221 12.66 -0.36 23.47
CA GLN A 221 12.40 -1.67 22.85
C GLN A 221 11.28 -2.43 23.60
N PRO A 222 10.68 -3.49 23.02
CA PRO A 222 9.63 -4.26 23.67
C PRO A 222 10.02 -4.71 25.10
N GLY A 223 9.14 -4.46 26.07
CA GLY A 223 9.34 -4.83 27.47
C GLY A 223 10.23 -3.90 28.27
N GLN A 224 10.91 -2.95 27.63
CA GLN A 224 11.74 -1.97 28.31
C GLN A 224 10.91 -0.86 28.94
N GLY A 225 11.46 -0.25 30.01
CA GLY A 225 10.88 0.94 30.61
C GLY A 225 10.80 2.09 29.60
N GLY A 226 9.71 2.86 29.64
CA GLY A 226 9.40 3.90 28.68
C GLY A 226 8.30 3.48 27.71
N ASN A 227 8.50 3.76 26.42
CA ASN A 227 7.48 3.59 25.41
C ASN A 227 8.02 2.94 24.15
N PHE A 228 7.51 1.77 23.81
CA PHE A 228 7.73 1.12 22.53
C PHE A 228 6.75 1.68 21.50
N ALA A 229 7.20 2.60 20.67
CA ALA A 229 6.35 3.29 19.71
C ALA A 229 6.53 2.74 18.30
N VAL A 230 5.41 2.53 17.61
CA VAL A 230 5.40 2.01 16.24
C VAL A 230 4.45 2.78 15.33
N ALA A 231 4.79 2.81 14.04
CA ALA A 231 4.01 3.39 12.96
C ALA A 231 3.60 2.32 11.94
N GLY A 232 2.40 2.47 11.37
CA GLY A 232 1.91 1.59 10.32
C GLY A 232 0.95 2.30 9.38
N HIS A 233 0.89 1.86 8.13
CA HIS A 233 -0.03 2.41 7.13
C HIS A 233 -1.49 2.15 7.51
N ARG A 234 -2.36 3.11 7.19
CA ARG A 234 -3.81 2.96 7.38
C ARG A 234 -4.57 2.46 6.14
N ASN A 235 -4.07 2.76 4.94
CA ASN A 235 -4.85 2.58 3.70
C ASN A 235 -4.07 1.91 2.55
N THR A 236 -2.76 1.73 2.70
CA THR A 236 -1.87 1.25 1.63
C THR A 236 -0.93 0.18 2.17
N HIS A 237 -0.28 -0.56 1.26
CA HIS A 237 0.80 -1.50 1.57
C HIS A 237 0.47 -2.42 2.76
N GLY A 238 -0.51 -3.30 2.56
CA GLY A 238 -1.05 -4.21 3.57
C GLY A 238 -1.94 -3.58 4.63
N GLU A 239 -1.84 -2.26 4.82
CA GLU A 239 -2.67 -1.42 5.70
C GLU A 239 -2.77 -1.98 7.13
N PRO A 240 -1.65 -2.32 7.79
CA PRO A 240 -1.65 -2.99 9.09
C PRO A 240 -2.48 -2.23 10.12
N PHE A 241 -2.44 -0.90 10.12
CA PHE A 241 -3.13 -0.09 11.11
C PHE A 241 -4.47 0.49 10.65
N ARG A 242 -5.07 -0.05 9.57
CA ARG A 242 -6.38 0.41 9.08
C ARG A 242 -7.43 0.51 10.16
N ARG A 243 -7.50 -0.53 11.00
CA ARG A 243 -8.59 -0.81 11.94
C ARG A 243 -8.22 -0.58 13.41
N ILE A 244 -7.10 0.10 13.72
CA ILE A 244 -6.73 0.34 15.13
C ILE A 244 -7.73 1.26 15.85
N ASP A 245 -8.58 1.98 15.12
CA ASP A 245 -9.73 2.73 15.63
C ASP A 245 -10.81 1.83 16.26
N ARG A 246 -10.80 0.52 15.96
CA ARG A 246 -11.73 -0.46 16.53
C ARG A 246 -11.24 -1.07 17.85
N LEU A 247 -10.01 -0.76 18.25
CA LEU A 247 -9.46 -1.22 19.53
C LEU A 247 -10.16 -0.53 20.70
N ARG A 248 -10.34 -1.30 21.76
CA ARG A 248 -11.02 -0.91 23.00
C ARG A 248 -10.07 -1.11 24.16
N ASN A 249 -10.34 -0.40 25.26
CA ASN A 249 -9.63 -0.67 26.51
C ASN A 249 -9.79 -2.15 26.87
N GLY A 250 -8.69 -2.82 27.22
CA GLY A 250 -8.65 -4.25 27.50
C GLY A 250 -8.18 -5.15 26.36
N ASP A 251 -8.16 -4.66 25.11
CA ASP A 251 -7.70 -5.47 23.97
C ASP A 251 -6.18 -5.74 24.05
N GLU A 252 -5.77 -6.96 23.71
CA GLU A 252 -4.36 -7.37 23.74
C GLU A 252 -3.57 -6.94 22.51
N LEU A 253 -2.34 -6.47 22.74
CA LEU A 253 -1.30 -6.23 21.74
C LEU A 253 -0.11 -7.11 22.12
N ARG A 254 0.21 -8.12 21.32
CA ARG A 254 1.32 -9.04 21.60
C ARG A 254 2.49 -8.72 20.68
N VAL A 255 3.66 -8.49 21.28
CA VAL A 255 4.91 -8.28 20.55
C VAL A 255 5.79 -9.49 20.83
N GLU A 256 6.09 -10.26 19.79
CA GLU A 256 6.90 -11.47 19.86
C GLU A 256 8.29 -11.17 19.32
N THR A 257 9.33 -11.40 20.10
CA THR A 257 10.73 -11.35 19.68
C THR A 257 11.34 -12.75 19.75
N LYS A 258 12.63 -12.88 19.40
CA LYS A 258 13.39 -14.10 19.61
C LYS A 258 13.40 -14.52 21.09
N GLU A 259 13.55 -13.57 22.00
CA GLU A 259 13.72 -13.86 23.42
C GLU A 259 12.42 -14.04 24.19
N ALA A 260 11.35 -13.33 23.81
CA ALA A 260 10.15 -13.26 24.63
C ALA A 260 8.87 -12.85 23.88
N VAL A 261 7.74 -13.06 24.55
CA VAL A 261 6.44 -12.51 24.18
C VAL A 261 6.03 -11.46 25.20
N TYR A 262 5.85 -10.23 24.73
CA TYR A 262 5.40 -9.09 25.53
C TYR A 262 3.92 -8.81 25.24
N THR A 263 3.07 -8.99 26.25
CA THR A 263 1.64 -8.72 26.14
C THR A 263 1.33 -7.36 26.74
N TYR A 264 0.93 -6.43 25.90
CA TYR A 264 0.37 -5.15 26.30
C TYR A 264 -1.16 -5.19 26.23
N VAL A 265 -1.81 -4.31 26.98
CA VAL A 265 -3.25 -4.12 26.97
C VAL A 265 -3.56 -2.67 26.62
N VAL A 266 -4.44 -2.46 25.64
CA VAL A 266 -4.91 -1.13 25.25
C VAL A 266 -5.56 -0.43 26.44
N ASP A 267 -5.17 0.81 26.70
CA ASP A 267 -5.69 1.62 27.80
C ASP A 267 -6.38 2.90 27.29
N LYS A 268 -5.75 3.59 26.33
CA LYS A 268 -6.21 4.90 25.84
C LYS A 268 -6.13 4.97 24.31
N ALA A 269 -7.00 5.77 23.71
CA ALA A 269 -6.93 6.11 22.29
C ALA A 269 -7.22 7.60 22.10
N LEU A 270 -6.52 8.21 21.14
CA LEU A 270 -6.75 9.56 20.68
C LEU A 270 -7.11 9.53 19.20
N ALA A 271 -8.40 9.70 18.91
CA ALA A 271 -8.96 9.56 17.57
C ALA A 271 -8.30 10.47 16.52
N ARG A 272 -7.82 11.65 16.95
CA ARG A 272 -7.23 12.66 16.07
C ARG A 272 -6.30 13.63 16.80
N THR A 273 -5.05 13.69 16.36
CA THR A 273 -4.07 14.73 16.71
C THR A 273 -3.29 15.24 15.50
N SER A 274 -2.46 16.28 15.68
CA SER A 274 -1.58 16.82 14.63
C SER A 274 -0.58 15.77 14.14
N ALA A 275 -0.20 15.83 12.86
CA ALA A 275 0.91 15.02 12.33
C ALA A 275 2.27 15.32 13.00
N HIS A 276 2.38 16.49 13.65
CA HIS A 276 3.58 16.94 14.35
C HIS A 276 3.50 16.77 15.88
N ASP A 277 2.50 16.05 16.40
CA ASP A 277 2.36 15.81 17.83
C ASP A 277 3.37 14.75 18.31
N GLY A 278 4.64 15.13 18.43
CA GLY A 278 5.74 14.25 18.82
C GLY A 278 5.63 13.73 20.26
N GLY A 279 4.83 14.39 21.10
CA GLY A 279 4.66 13.99 22.49
C GLY A 279 4.06 12.59 22.67
N VAL A 280 3.28 12.12 21.69
CA VAL A 280 2.58 10.84 21.76
C VAL A 280 3.51 9.63 21.76
N ILE A 281 4.77 9.81 21.33
CA ILE A 281 5.79 8.74 21.27
C ILE A 281 6.93 8.93 22.28
N ARG A 282 6.85 9.92 23.18
CA ARG A 282 7.86 10.09 24.24
C ARG A 282 7.88 8.90 25.21
N GLU A 283 8.94 8.82 26.00
CA GLU A 283 9.13 7.82 27.06
C GLU A 283 7.92 7.71 28.01
N VAL A 284 7.38 8.86 28.44
CA VAL A 284 6.05 8.97 29.07
C VAL A 284 5.11 9.59 28.03
N PRO A 285 4.34 8.77 27.28
CA PRO A 285 3.67 9.26 26.09
C PRO A 285 2.43 10.08 26.45
N ARG A 286 2.35 11.28 25.88
CA ARG A 286 1.22 12.20 26.06
C ARG A 286 1.14 13.21 24.92
N SER A 287 -0.07 13.59 24.54
CA SER A 287 -0.27 14.57 23.47
C SER A 287 0.12 15.98 23.93
N ASP A 288 0.90 16.68 23.10
CA ASP A 288 1.21 18.10 23.31
C ASP A 288 0.11 19.02 22.78
N VAL A 289 -0.70 18.51 21.85
CA VAL A 289 -1.78 19.24 21.19
C VAL A 289 -3.11 19.07 21.93
N ARG A 290 -3.40 17.85 22.39
CA ARG A 290 -4.64 17.47 23.09
C ARG A 290 -4.33 17.25 24.57
N ARG A 291 -4.36 18.34 25.34
CA ARG A 291 -4.11 18.30 26.79
C ARG A 291 -5.03 17.28 27.48
N GLY A 292 -4.48 16.57 28.47
CA GLY A 292 -5.20 15.51 29.21
C GLY A 292 -5.15 14.12 28.58
N TYR A 293 -4.59 13.96 27.36
CA TYR A 293 -4.40 12.66 26.73
C TYR A 293 -2.98 12.11 26.96
N GLY A 294 -2.92 10.85 27.38
CA GLY A 294 -1.68 10.10 27.62
C GLY A 294 -1.44 9.81 29.11
N TYR A 295 -0.17 9.80 29.50
CA TYR A 295 0.28 9.48 30.84
C TYR A 295 1.14 10.59 31.46
N HIS A 296 1.31 10.49 32.77
CA HIS A 296 2.04 11.47 33.58
C HIS A 296 3.11 10.84 34.48
N ALA A 297 3.23 9.51 34.47
CA ALA A 297 4.20 8.77 35.26
C ALA A 297 5.02 7.84 34.36
N PRO A 298 6.27 7.51 34.73
CA PRO A 298 7.02 6.44 34.10
C PRO A 298 6.27 5.11 34.11
N GLY A 299 6.52 4.26 33.12
CA GLY A 299 5.86 2.97 32.98
C GLY A 299 6.40 2.19 31.79
N TYR A 300 5.65 1.16 31.39
CA TYR A 300 5.98 0.28 30.26
C TYR A 300 4.86 0.38 29.25
N TYR A 301 5.05 1.21 28.22
CA TYR A 301 4.03 1.59 27.28
C TYR A 301 4.29 1.04 25.88
N ILE A 302 3.21 0.87 25.13
CA ILE A 302 3.25 0.71 23.68
C ILE A 302 2.41 1.82 23.05
N THR A 303 2.88 2.40 21.94
CA THR A 303 2.15 3.40 21.16
C THR A 303 2.00 2.95 19.71
N LEU A 304 0.78 2.88 19.21
CA LEU A 304 0.49 2.65 17.79
C LEU A 304 0.07 3.97 17.15
N THR A 305 0.72 4.37 16.06
CA THR A 305 0.38 5.60 15.32
C THR A 305 0.06 5.33 13.86
N THR A 306 -0.94 6.01 13.33
CA THR A 306 -1.30 5.93 11.91
C THR A 306 -1.96 7.22 11.40
N CYS A 307 -2.09 7.37 10.08
CA CYS A 307 -2.75 8.52 9.46
C CYS A 307 -4.27 8.51 9.71
N THR A 308 -4.91 9.67 9.79
CA THR A 308 -6.38 9.76 9.92
C THR A 308 -6.91 11.08 9.33
N PRO A 309 -8.17 11.15 8.84
CA PRO A 309 -9.09 10.06 8.52
C PRO A 309 -8.59 9.12 7.41
N GLU A 310 -9.37 8.11 7.03
CA GLU A 310 -8.99 7.20 5.94
C GLU A 310 -8.76 7.97 4.64
N TYR A 311 -7.81 7.49 3.83
CA TYR A 311 -7.43 8.06 2.52
C TYR A 311 -6.81 9.46 2.57
N THR A 312 -6.39 9.92 3.75
CA THR A 312 -5.64 11.17 3.93
C THR A 312 -4.54 11.03 4.97
N SER A 313 -3.54 11.91 4.91
CA SER A 313 -2.42 11.98 5.85
C SER A 313 -2.48 13.20 6.78
N LYS A 314 -3.62 13.92 6.78
CA LYS A 314 -3.78 15.23 7.47
C LYS A 314 -3.52 15.17 8.98
N TYR A 315 -4.00 14.12 9.64
CA TYR A 315 -3.89 13.96 11.09
C TYR A 315 -3.31 12.60 11.47
N ARG A 316 -3.16 12.36 12.77
CA ARG A 316 -2.77 11.06 13.33
C ARG A 316 -3.82 10.51 14.29
N LEU A 317 -4.06 9.22 14.18
CA LEU A 317 -4.76 8.39 15.16
C LEU A 317 -3.69 7.71 16.03
N VAL A 318 -3.91 7.72 17.35
CA VAL A 318 -2.96 7.15 18.31
C VAL A 318 -3.69 6.19 19.25
N VAL A 319 -3.10 5.03 19.50
CA VAL A 319 -3.54 4.07 20.52
C VAL A 319 -2.38 3.81 21.47
N TRP A 320 -2.65 3.84 22.77
CA TRP A 320 -1.69 3.51 23.82
C TRP A 320 -2.11 2.26 24.57
N GLY A 321 -1.14 1.42 24.89
CA GLY A 321 -1.30 0.30 25.80
C GLY A 321 -0.24 0.28 26.90
N LYS A 322 -0.46 -0.58 27.90
CA LYS A 322 0.46 -0.82 29.01
C LYS A 322 0.89 -2.27 29.02
N LEU A 323 2.16 -2.54 29.34
CA LEU A 323 2.66 -3.90 29.48
C LEU A 323 1.91 -4.57 30.64
N ARG A 324 1.38 -5.76 30.38
CA ARG A 324 0.69 -6.60 31.37
C ARG A 324 1.54 -7.80 31.77
N ALA A 325 2.21 -8.42 30.80
CA ALA A 325 3.01 -9.61 31.04
C ALA A 325 4.16 -9.72 30.04
N MET A 326 5.23 -10.37 30.47
CA MET A 326 6.32 -10.83 29.63
C MET A 326 6.50 -12.32 29.89
N ARG A 327 6.58 -13.11 28.82
CA ARG A 327 6.83 -14.54 28.87
C ARG A 327 8.07 -14.85 28.04
N PRO A 328 9.17 -15.30 28.64
CA PRO A 328 10.32 -15.80 27.89
C PRO A 328 9.91 -16.92 26.92
N ARG A 329 10.60 -17.00 25.78
CA ARG A 329 10.44 -18.11 24.84
C ARG A 329 11.27 -19.32 25.25
#